data_AF-A0AAJ0D575-F1
#
_entry.id   AF-A0AAJ0D575-F1
#
_cell.length_a   1.000
_cell.length_b   1.000
_cell.length_c   1.000
_cell.angle_alpha   90.00
_cell.angle_beta   90.00
_cell.angle_gamma   90.00
#
_symmetry.space_group_name_H-M   'P 1'
#
loop_
_entity.id
_entity.type
_entity.pdbx_description
1 polymer ?
#
loop_
_entity_poly.entity_id
_entity_poly.type
_entity_poly.pdbx_seq_one_letter_code
_entity_poly.pdbx_strand_id
1 'polypeptide(L)'
;MRTTDLLQVEQKDLGVSGGLSGVARNGGRVVALTVCTTILANVQASSMQNLVPAAVTAAGLPAASVAALLRALPLGEAALRQVPGITQSAVAAALAAYQQSYVVVIRTTALASLSFGILSILACFWCIDIEDRMTDKIEIHLANDPNASKKAMELH
;
A
#
# COMPACT_ATOMS: atom_id res chain seq x y z
N MET A 1 22.24 -40.17 9.41
CA MET A 1 23.33 -39.18 9.41
C MET A 1 22.85 -38.01 8.57
N ARG A 2 22.91 -36.80 9.14
CA ARG A 2 22.05 -35.63 8.85
C ARG A 2 22.19 -35.10 7.41
N THR A 3 21.06 -34.91 6.72
CA THR A 3 20.95 -34.35 5.36
C THR A 3 21.10 -32.82 5.30
N THR A 4 21.76 -32.20 6.28
CA THR A 4 21.93 -30.73 6.37
C THR A 4 23.28 -30.23 5.83
N ASP A 5 24.09 -31.09 5.23
CA ASP A 5 25.48 -30.80 4.84
C ASP A 5 25.66 -30.14 3.44
N LEU A 6 24.61 -30.04 2.62
CA LEU A 6 24.75 -29.48 1.25
C LEU A 6 24.68 -27.95 1.16
N LEU A 7 24.26 -27.28 2.23
CA LEU A 7 24.23 -25.82 2.32
C LEU A 7 25.08 -25.42 3.52
N GLN A 8 26.29 -24.93 3.28
CA GLN A 8 27.21 -24.39 4.30
C GLN A 8 26.70 -23.08 4.95
N VAL A 9 25.39 -22.98 5.23
CA VAL A 9 24.76 -21.85 5.93
C VAL A 9 23.80 -22.39 6.97
N GLU A 10 23.85 -21.83 8.18
CA GLU A 10 23.00 -22.21 9.30
C GLU A 10 21.51 -21.99 8.93
N GLN A 11 20.69 -23.06 8.90
CA GLN A 11 19.27 -22.99 8.48
C GLN A 11 18.42 -21.99 9.29
N LYS A 12 18.87 -21.63 10.49
CA LYS A 12 18.25 -20.62 11.36
C LYS A 12 18.23 -19.22 10.74
N ASP A 13 19.25 -18.87 9.96
CA ASP A 13 19.41 -17.51 9.43
C ASP A 13 18.61 -17.26 8.14
N LEU A 14 18.30 -18.33 7.39
CA LEU A 14 17.47 -18.25 6.18
C LEU A 14 16.00 -17.92 6.52
N GLY A 15 15.47 -18.50 7.60
CA GLY A 15 14.11 -18.24 8.04
C GLY A 15 13.94 -16.84 8.65
N VAL A 16 14.93 -16.38 9.43
CA VAL A 16 14.92 -15.06 10.07
C VAL A 16 15.02 -13.95 9.03
N SER A 17 15.94 -14.06 8.05
CA SER A 17 16.08 -13.07 6.98
C SER A 17 14.85 -12.99 6.07
N GLY A 18 14.27 -14.14 5.69
CA GLY A 18 13.03 -14.20 4.91
C GLY A 18 11.82 -13.63 5.66
N GLY A 19 11.70 -13.93 6.96
CA GLY A 19 10.66 -13.37 7.83
C GLY A 19 10.78 -11.86 7.98
N LEU A 20 11.99 -11.34 8.20
CA LEU A 20 12.24 -9.89 8.33
C LEU A 20 11.87 -9.13 7.05
N SER A 21 12.26 -9.68 5.89
CA SER A 21 11.91 -9.12 4.57
C SER A 21 10.40 -9.15 4.32
N GLY A 22 9.74 -10.24 4.73
CA GLY A 22 8.28 -10.38 4.66
C GLY A 22 7.54 -9.35 5.51
N VAL A 23 7.98 -9.12 6.75
CA VAL A 23 7.38 -8.12 7.66
C VAL A 23 7.60 -6.70 7.13
N ALA A 24 8.79 -6.37 6.62
CA ALA A 24 9.05 -5.06 6.02
C ALA A 24 8.13 -4.79 4.81
N ARG A 25 7.99 -5.76 3.90
CA ARG A 25 7.11 -5.65 2.73
C ARG A 25 5.64 -5.53 3.11
N ASN A 26 5.19 -6.33 4.07
CA ASN A 26 3.80 -6.29 4.54
C ASN A 26 3.51 -4.99 5.31
N GLY A 27 4.41 -4.58 6.19
CA GLY A 27 4.29 -3.36 6.98
C GLY A 27 4.22 -2.12 6.09
N GLY A 28 5.14 -1.99 5.12
CA GLY A 28 5.12 -0.89 4.16
C GLY A 28 3.82 -0.82 3.36
N ARG A 29 3.29 -1.98 2.93
CA ARG A 29 2.01 -2.07 2.23
C ARG A 29 0.82 -1.62 3.09
N VAL A 30 0.78 -1.96 4.38
CA VAL A 30 -0.32 -1.54 5.28
C VAL A 30 -0.34 -0.03 5.43
N VAL A 31 0.82 0.61 5.59
CA VAL A 31 0.93 2.07 5.67
C VAL A 31 0.44 2.71 4.36
N ALA A 32 0.95 2.24 3.21
CA ALA A 32 0.54 2.75 1.91
C ALA A 32 -0.96 2.60 1.66
N LEU A 33 -1.53 1.43 1.99
CA LEU A 33 -2.96 1.18 1.88
C LEU A 33 -3.76 2.13 2.77
N THR A 34 -3.37 2.29 4.03
CA THR A 34 -4.05 3.15 5.01
C THR A 34 -4.09 4.60 4.55
N VAL A 35 -2.97 5.12 4.02
CA VAL A 35 -2.91 6.48 3.46
C VAL A 35 -3.85 6.61 2.26
N CYS A 36 -3.77 5.67 1.31
CA CYS A 36 -4.62 5.69 0.12
C CYS A 36 -6.10 5.63 0.48
N THR A 37 -6.51 4.75 1.40
CA THR A 37 -7.92 4.62 1.83
C THR A 37 -8.39 5.83 2.63
N THR A 38 -7.51 6.44 3.43
CA THR A 38 -7.83 7.64 4.20
C THR A 38 -8.06 8.83 3.28
N ILE A 39 -7.19 9.04 2.28
CA ILE A 39 -7.37 10.09 1.26
C ILE A 39 -8.67 9.82 0.49
N LEU A 40 -8.88 8.58 0.04
CA LEU A 40 -10.09 8.19 -0.67
C LEU A 40 -11.34 8.56 0.12
N ALA A 41 -11.42 8.15 1.40
CA ALA A 41 -12.59 8.41 2.24
C ALA A 41 -12.81 9.90 2.50
N ASN A 42 -11.75 10.66 2.83
CA ASN A 42 -11.87 12.09 3.13
C ASN A 42 -12.24 12.92 1.89
N VAL A 43 -11.55 12.70 0.77
CA VAL A 43 -11.82 13.41 -0.49
C VAL A 43 -13.20 13.02 -1.01
N GLN A 44 -13.57 11.73 -0.93
CA GLN A 44 -14.87 11.27 -1.38
C GLN A 44 -16.00 11.92 -0.57
N ALA A 45 -15.89 11.95 0.76
CA ALA A 45 -16.87 12.59 1.63
C ALA A 45 -17.01 14.09 1.33
N SER A 46 -15.89 14.79 1.18
CA SER A 46 -15.88 16.23 0.88
C SER A 46 -16.45 16.54 -0.51
N SER A 47 -16.05 15.78 -1.55
CA SER A 47 -16.58 15.95 -2.91
C SER A 47 -18.07 15.63 -2.98
N MET A 48 -18.54 14.59 -2.29
CA MET A 48 -19.98 14.25 -2.24
C MET A 48 -20.79 15.36 -1.57
N GLN A 49 -20.31 15.90 -0.46
CA GLN A 49 -20.98 16.98 0.27
C GLN A 49 -21.05 18.29 -0.53
N ASN A 50 -20.15 18.51 -1.49
CA ASN A 50 -20.16 19.71 -2.32
C ASN A 50 -20.94 19.53 -3.62
N LEU A 51 -20.74 18.41 -4.33
CA LEU A 51 -21.27 18.21 -5.69
C LEU A 51 -22.69 17.63 -5.70
N VAL A 52 -23.01 16.72 -4.77
CA VAL A 52 -24.32 16.07 -4.77
C VAL A 52 -25.43 17.06 -4.39
N PRO A 53 -25.35 17.84 -3.28
CA PRO A 53 -26.43 18.76 -2.91
C PRO A 53 -26.73 19.77 -4.00
N ALA A 54 -25.71 20.32 -4.67
CA ALA A 54 -25.87 21.26 -5.77
C ALA A 54 -26.62 20.64 -6.96
N ALA A 55 -26.37 19.37 -7.27
CA ALA A 55 -27.04 18.67 -8.35
C ALA A 55 -28.51 18.32 -8.00
N VAL A 56 -28.80 17.93 -6.75
CA VAL A 56 -30.16 17.57 -6.34
C VAL A 56 -31.04 18.80 -6.07
N THR A 57 -30.48 19.90 -5.58
CA THR A 57 -31.22 21.16 -5.43
C THR A 57 -31.57 21.77 -6.79
N ALA A 58 -30.66 21.70 -7.77
CA ALA A 58 -30.96 22.09 -9.16
C ALA A 58 -32.04 21.22 -9.80
N ALA A 59 -32.14 19.94 -9.40
CA ALA A 59 -33.18 19.02 -9.85
C ALA A 59 -34.52 19.15 -9.08
N GLY A 60 -34.63 20.09 -8.13
CA GLY A 60 -35.87 20.41 -7.42
C GLY A 60 -36.17 19.52 -6.20
N LEU A 61 -35.18 18.79 -5.67
CA LEU A 61 -35.38 17.96 -4.49
C LEU A 61 -35.36 18.81 -3.20
N PRO A 62 -36.32 18.67 -2.28
CA PRO A 62 -36.29 19.37 -1.00
C PRO A 62 -35.05 18.98 -0.17
N ALA A 63 -34.43 19.97 0.47
CA ALA A 63 -33.17 19.81 1.22
C ALA A 63 -33.20 18.71 2.29
N ALA A 64 -34.39 18.41 2.86
CA ALA A 64 -34.58 17.33 3.83
C ALA A 64 -34.33 15.92 3.24
N SER A 65 -34.63 15.71 1.96
CA SER A 65 -34.42 14.43 1.27
C SER A 65 -33.02 14.28 0.69
N VAL A 66 -32.23 15.37 0.60
CA VAL A 66 -30.85 15.36 0.07
C VAL A 66 -29.91 14.52 0.95
N ALA A 67 -30.03 14.63 2.27
CA ALA A 67 -29.21 13.83 3.19
C ALA A 67 -29.58 12.33 3.16
N ALA A 68 -30.86 12.00 2.98
CA ALA A 68 -31.32 10.63 2.81
C ALA A 68 -30.85 10.05 1.47
N LEU A 69 -30.90 10.84 0.40
CA LEU A 69 -30.40 10.47 -0.92
C LEU A 69 -28.87 10.27 -0.93
N LEU A 70 -28.11 11.13 -0.25
CA LEU A 70 -26.66 10.97 -0.07
C LEU A 70 -26.27 9.66 0.62
N ARG A 71 -27.07 9.20 1.60
CA ARG A 71 -26.88 7.90 2.25
C ARG A 71 -27.32 6.72 1.38
N ALA A 72 -28.35 6.91 0.57
CA ALA A 72 -28.88 5.89 -0.33
C ALA A 72 -28.04 5.70 -1.61
N LEU A 73 -27.32 6.73 -2.07
CA LEU A 73 -26.49 6.66 -3.27
C LEU A 73 -25.46 5.51 -3.26
N PRO A 74 -24.65 5.32 -2.21
CA PRO A 74 -23.72 4.20 -2.15
C PRO A 74 -24.40 2.83 -1.98
N LEU A 75 -25.68 2.79 -1.58
CA LEU A 75 -26.47 1.56 -1.41
C LEU A 75 -27.16 1.11 -2.72
N GLY A 76 -27.16 1.95 -3.76
CA GLY A 76 -27.69 1.64 -5.07
C GLY A 76 -29.20 1.88 -5.24
N GLU A 77 -29.73 1.46 -6.39
CA GLU A 77 -31.10 1.79 -6.82
C GLU A 77 -32.20 1.32 -5.85
N ALA A 78 -31.98 0.20 -5.15
CA ALA A 78 -32.93 -0.34 -4.18
C ALA A 78 -33.17 0.62 -3.01
N ALA A 79 -32.11 1.28 -2.52
CA ALA A 79 -32.21 2.28 -1.45
C ALA A 79 -32.72 3.63 -1.95
N LEU A 80 -32.41 3.99 -3.20
CA LEU A 80 -32.91 5.21 -3.84
C LEU A 80 -34.44 5.18 -3.99
N ARG A 81 -35.04 4.02 -4.30
CA ARG A 81 -36.50 3.88 -4.37
C ARG A 81 -37.22 4.08 -3.03
N GLN A 82 -36.51 3.99 -1.90
CA GLN A 82 -37.09 4.22 -0.57
C GLN A 82 -37.06 5.69 -0.16
N VAL A 83 -36.39 6.57 -0.92
CA VAL A 83 -36.30 7.99 -0.58
C VAL A 83 -37.62 8.71 -0.92
N PRO A 84 -38.28 9.36 0.05
CA PRO A 84 -39.51 10.10 -0.20
C PRO A 84 -39.28 11.31 -1.12
N GLY A 85 -40.11 11.44 -2.17
CA GLY A 85 -40.07 12.58 -3.10
C GLY A 85 -39.02 12.47 -4.21
N ILE A 86 -38.51 11.25 -4.48
CA ILE A 86 -37.47 11.05 -5.47
C ILE A 86 -38.01 11.20 -6.91
N THR A 87 -37.37 12.07 -7.70
CA THR A 87 -37.61 12.21 -9.14
C THR A 87 -36.50 11.51 -9.91
N GLN A 88 -36.82 10.89 -11.05
CA GLN A 88 -35.81 10.23 -11.89
C GLN A 88 -34.73 11.22 -12.37
N SER A 89 -35.06 12.49 -12.60
CA SER A 89 -34.08 13.52 -12.99
C SER A 89 -33.08 13.81 -11.87
N ALA A 90 -33.54 13.86 -10.61
CA ALA A 90 -32.67 14.06 -9.45
C ALA A 90 -31.73 12.88 -9.21
N VAL A 91 -32.21 11.66 -9.42
CA VAL A 91 -31.37 10.45 -9.36
C VAL A 91 -30.27 10.50 -10.42
N ALA A 92 -30.64 10.79 -11.67
CA ALA A 92 -29.68 10.90 -12.76
C ALA A 92 -28.64 12.01 -12.51
N ALA A 93 -29.07 13.17 -12.01
CA ALA A 93 -28.18 14.28 -11.67
C ALA A 93 -27.23 13.92 -10.50
N ALA A 94 -27.74 13.24 -9.48
CA ALA A 94 -26.93 12.80 -8.34
C ALA A 94 -25.90 11.72 -8.74
N LEU A 95 -26.29 10.77 -9.61
CA LEU A 95 -25.37 9.78 -10.19
C LEU A 95 -24.27 10.44 -11.04
N ALA A 96 -24.63 11.42 -11.86
CA ALA A 96 -23.64 12.18 -12.63
C ALA A 96 -22.65 12.92 -11.71
N ALA A 97 -23.15 13.59 -10.67
CA ALA A 97 -22.31 14.26 -9.67
C ALA A 97 -21.43 13.28 -8.87
N TYR A 98 -21.93 12.08 -8.57
CA TYR A 98 -21.18 11.01 -7.95
C TYR A 98 -20.02 10.55 -8.83
N GLN A 99 -20.28 10.33 -10.13
CA GLN A 99 -19.23 9.97 -11.10
C GLN A 99 -18.15 11.05 -11.18
N GLN A 100 -18.53 12.33 -11.23
CA GLN A 100 -17.57 13.44 -11.22
C GLN A 100 -16.73 13.46 -9.93
N SER A 101 -17.37 13.23 -8.77
CA SER A 101 -16.68 13.13 -7.48
C SER A 101 -15.64 12.00 -7.50
N TYR A 102 -16.00 10.85 -8.07
CA TYR A 102 -15.12 9.68 -8.14
C TYR A 102 -13.87 9.96 -9.00
N VAL A 103 -14.02 10.71 -10.10
CA VAL A 103 -12.88 11.13 -10.95
C VAL A 103 -11.89 12.01 -10.16
N VAL A 104 -12.40 12.96 -9.36
CA VAL A 104 -11.55 13.84 -8.52
C VAL A 104 -10.80 13.03 -7.47
N VAL A 105 -11.50 12.10 -6.82
CA VAL A 105 -10.94 11.21 -5.80
C VAL A 105 -9.82 10.35 -6.39
N ILE A 106 -10.05 9.67 -7.51
CA ILE A 106 -9.03 8.83 -8.16
C ILE A 106 -7.79 9.65 -8.55
N ARG A 107 -7.99 10.84 -9.14
CA ARG A 107 -6.87 11.72 -9.50
C ARG A 107 -6.02 12.08 -8.30
N THR A 108 -6.66 12.38 -7.17
CA THR A 108 -5.97 12.75 -5.93
C THR A 108 -5.19 11.55 -5.35
N THR A 109 -5.80 10.36 -5.33
CA THR A 109 -5.12 9.13 -4.88
C THR A 109 -3.96 8.74 -5.80
N ALA A 110 -4.09 8.94 -7.12
CA ALA A 110 -3.01 8.70 -8.08
C ALA A 110 -1.82 9.66 -7.84
N LEU A 111 -2.08 10.94 -7.60
CA LEU A 111 -1.05 11.93 -7.29
C LEU A 111 -0.32 11.60 -5.96
N ALA A 112 -1.07 11.13 -4.95
CA ALA A 112 -0.51 10.69 -3.67
C ALA A 112 0.34 9.41 -3.80
N SER A 113 -0.03 8.50 -4.70
CA SER A 113 0.75 7.28 -4.97
C SER A 113 2.06 7.60 -5.69
N LEU A 114 2.03 8.57 -6.61
CA LEU A 114 3.22 9.04 -7.32
C LEU A 114 4.27 9.65 -6.39
N SER A 115 3.86 10.45 -5.40
CA SER A 115 4.79 11.04 -4.43
C SER A 115 5.48 9.99 -3.56
N PHE A 116 4.76 8.93 -3.15
CA PHE A 116 5.37 7.81 -2.41
C PHE A 116 6.37 7.01 -3.28
N GLY A 117 6.07 6.84 -4.56
CA GLY A 117 6.99 6.24 -5.53
C GLY A 117 8.28 7.04 -5.71
N ILE A 118 8.16 8.37 -5.83
CA ILE A 118 9.33 9.26 -5.95
C ILE A 118 10.20 9.20 -4.69
N LEU A 119 9.59 9.24 -3.50
CA LEU A 119 10.32 9.10 -2.23
C LEU A 119 11.06 7.76 -2.13
N SER A 120 10.45 6.67 -2.63
CA SER A 120 11.11 5.36 -2.67
C SER A 120 12.35 5.37 -3.55
N ILE A 121 12.29 6.02 -4.72
CA ILE A 121 13.44 6.13 -5.63
C ILE A 121 14.55 6.97 -5.00
N LEU A 122 14.21 8.09 -4.36
CA LEU A 122 15.16 8.91 -3.62
C LEU A 122 15.81 8.15 -2.45
N ALA A 123 15.04 7.34 -1.74
CA ALA A 123 15.55 6.46 -0.69
C ALA A 123 16.53 5.42 -1.24
N CYS A 124 16.30 4.88 -2.44
CA CYS A 124 17.26 4.00 -3.11
C CYS A 124 18.59 4.72 -3.43
N PHE A 125 18.56 5.99 -3.82
CA PHE A 125 19.79 6.79 -4.02
C PHE A 125 20.54 7.07 -2.72
N TRP A 126 19.83 7.16 -1.59
CA TRP A 126 20.43 7.37 -0.27
C TRP A 126 20.81 6.07 0.46
N CYS A 127 20.42 4.92 -0.08
CA CYS A 127 20.82 3.63 0.45
C CYS A 127 22.30 3.46 0.16
N ILE A 128 23.09 3.81 1.18
CA ILE A 128 24.55 3.86 1.13
C ILE A 128 25.11 2.51 0.68
N ASP A 129 26.12 2.59 -0.17
CA ASP A 129 26.96 1.49 -0.58
C ASP A 129 27.44 0.71 0.65
N ILE A 130 26.89 -0.49 0.90
CA ILE A 130 27.28 -1.39 2.01
C ILE A 130 28.51 -2.23 1.59
N GLU A 131 29.14 -1.91 0.45
CA GLU A 131 30.32 -2.61 -0.05
C GLU A 131 31.49 -2.51 0.95
N ASP A 132 31.64 -1.37 1.64
CA ASP A 132 32.67 -1.16 2.68
C ASP A 132 32.37 -1.86 4.03
N ARG A 133 31.23 -2.57 4.14
CA ARG A 133 30.92 -3.48 5.25
C ARG A 133 30.94 -4.96 4.84
N MET A 134 31.18 -5.25 3.56
CA MET A 134 31.58 -6.57 3.07
C MET A 134 33.11 -6.72 3.14
N THR A 135 33.67 -6.71 4.35
CA THR A 135 35.03 -7.22 4.51
C THR A 135 35.01 -8.72 4.27
N ASP A 136 35.92 -9.20 3.42
CA ASP A 136 36.27 -10.62 3.19
C ASP A 136 36.93 -11.23 4.46
N LYS A 137 36.28 -11.07 5.61
CA LYS A 137 36.65 -11.69 6.88
C LYS A 137 35.59 -12.72 7.20
N ILE A 138 35.82 -13.89 6.62
CA ILE A 138 35.14 -15.09 7.03
C ILE A 138 35.80 -15.55 8.35
N GLU A 139 35.26 -15.13 9.49
CA GLU A 139 35.67 -15.60 10.83
C GLU A 139 35.17 -17.05 11.08
N ILE A 140 35.33 -17.96 10.11
CA ILE A 140 35.28 -19.40 10.37
C ILE A 140 36.69 -19.94 10.21
N HIS A 141 37.41 -19.94 11.32
CA HIS A 141 38.51 -20.87 11.50
C HIS A 141 37.97 -22.28 11.30
N LEU A 142 38.40 -22.90 10.20
CA LEU A 142 38.07 -24.27 9.85
C LEU A 142 38.69 -25.20 10.90
N ALA A 143 37.93 -25.53 11.95
CA ALA A 143 38.33 -26.46 12.99
C ALA A 143 38.29 -27.92 12.49
N ASN A 144 38.67 -28.21 11.24
CA ASN A 144 38.99 -29.55 10.76
C ASN A 144 39.55 -29.52 9.32
N ASP A 145 40.73 -28.92 9.13
CA ASP A 145 41.45 -29.01 7.86
C ASP A 145 42.51 -30.14 7.97
N PRO A 146 42.30 -31.34 7.36
CA PRO A 146 43.27 -32.43 7.43
C PRO A 146 44.59 -32.14 6.69
N ASN A 147 44.70 -30.98 6.02
CA ASN A 147 45.92 -30.53 5.34
C ASN A 147 46.61 -29.33 6.01
N ALA A 148 46.17 -28.89 7.19
CA ALA A 148 46.83 -27.82 7.94
C ALA A 148 48.29 -28.17 8.33
N SER A 149 48.64 -29.45 8.44
CA SER A 149 50.02 -29.86 8.74
C SER A 149 50.97 -29.80 7.53
N LYS A 150 50.47 -29.80 6.29
CA LYS A 150 51.33 -29.84 5.09
C LYS A 150 51.85 -28.47 4.67
N LYS A 151 51.12 -27.39 4.94
CA LYS A 151 51.56 -26.02 4.60
C LYS A 151 52.52 -25.41 5.64
N ALA A 152 52.63 -26.00 6.83
CA ALA A 152 53.59 -25.58 7.85
C ALA A 152 55.00 -26.18 7.66
N MET A 153 55.18 -27.15 6.75
CA MET A 153 56.45 -27.86 6.53
C MET A 153 57.21 -27.43 5.25
N GLU A 154 56.68 -26.47 4.49
CA GLU A 154 57.35 -25.90 3.29
C GLU A 154 57.94 -24.50 3.58
N LEU A 155 58.21 -24.21 4.85
CA LEU A 155 58.81 -22.95 5.31
C LEU A 155 60.10 -23.18 6.12
N HIS A 156 60.85 -24.23 5.76
CA HIS A 156 62.21 -24.48 6.24
C HIS A 156 63.15 -24.77 5.07
#